data_AF-A0A0R3SJ54-F1
#
_entry.id   AF-A0A0R3SJ54-F1
#
_cell.length_a   1.000
_cell.length_b   1.000
_cell.length_c   1.000
_cell.angle_alpha   90.00
_cell.angle_beta   90.00
_cell.angle_gamma   90.00
#
_symmetry.space_group_name_H-M   'P 1'
#
loop_
_entity.id
_entity.type
_entity.pdbx_description
1 polymer ?
#
loop_
_entity_poly.entity_id
_entity_poly.type
_entity_poly.pdbx_seq_one_letter_code
_entity_poly.pdbx_strand_id
1 'polypeptide(L)'
;MSNFEDPNKKFANNYVKTTKYKFWNFLFLNLWEQLHRFANCYFIFIVVLNFMPRIEAFGKELAVIPVAIVLGLTAVKDGFEDFKRFRADQVVNNMTANVFCVETRQYVKRKWAEIRPGDFVKLSTNEVIPADILLLKSSEISSMCHIETANLDGESNLKQRECVHSPEIQAFTPENFLWPVEVESPNPLLDRFSGKM
;
A
#
# COMPACT_ATOMS: atom_id res chain seq x y z
N MET A 1 13.83 15.00 28.44
CA MET A 1 13.02 14.74 27.25
C MET A 1 13.23 15.89 26.28
N SER A 2 14.26 15.82 25.44
CA SER A 2 14.42 16.76 24.33
C SER A 2 13.38 16.40 23.26
N ASN A 3 12.46 17.32 22.96
CA ASN A 3 11.55 17.23 21.82
C ASN A 3 12.38 17.29 20.54
N PHE A 4 12.90 16.14 20.10
CA PHE A 4 13.50 16.02 18.77
C PHE A 4 12.32 15.91 17.80
N GLU A 5 12.00 17.01 17.13
CA GLU A 5 11.04 16.96 16.03
C GLU A 5 11.66 16.16 14.89
N ASP A 6 11.00 15.07 14.52
CA ASP A 6 11.39 14.22 13.41
C ASP A 6 11.45 15.07 12.12
N PRO A 7 12.66 15.28 11.53
CA PRO A 7 12.83 16.14 10.35
C PRO A 7 12.11 15.57 9.12
N ASN A 8 11.76 14.28 9.16
CA ASN A 8 11.08 13.55 8.10
C ASN A 8 9.56 13.42 8.33
N LYS A 9 9.01 14.06 9.37
CA LYS A 9 7.57 14.05 9.69
C LYS A 9 6.66 14.52 8.56
N LYS A 10 7.20 15.30 7.60
CA LYS A 10 6.46 15.76 6.40
C LYS A 10 6.20 14.66 5.38
N PHE A 11 6.94 13.55 5.43
CA PHE A 11 6.76 12.44 4.51
C PHE A 11 5.61 11.53 4.94
N ALA A 12 5.10 10.75 4.00
CA ALA A 12 4.06 9.76 4.28
C ALA A 12 4.57 8.72 5.29
N ASN A 13 3.65 8.19 6.11
CA ASN A 13 3.93 7.02 6.93
C ASN A 13 3.88 5.74 6.08
N ASN A 14 4.36 4.63 6.63
CA ASN A 14 4.34 3.33 5.96
C ASN A 14 3.02 2.56 6.15
N TYR A 15 1.90 3.25 6.40
CA TYR A 15 0.59 2.62 6.56
C TYR A 15 -0.03 2.32 5.19
N VAL A 16 -0.27 1.04 4.92
CA VAL A 16 -0.90 0.58 3.67
C VAL A 16 -2.43 0.64 3.80
N LYS A 17 -3.08 1.28 2.83
CA LYS A 17 -4.55 1.30 2.73
C LYS A 17 -5.00 1.07 1.29
N THR A 18 -5.61 -0.08 1.04
CA THR A 18 -6.17 -0.45 -0.27
C THR A 18 -7.71 -0.44 -0.29
N THR A 19 -8.34 -0.26 0.87
CA THR A 19 -9.80 -0.12 0.96
C THR A 19 -10.31 1.17 0.32
N LYS A 20 -11.37 1.03 -0.48
CA LYS A 20 -12.06 2.15 -1.13
C LYS A 20 -13.10 2.78 -0.22
N TYR A 21 -13.78 1.96 0.57
CA TYR A 21 -14.94 2.39 1.33
C TYR A 21 -14.63 2.53 2.82
N LYS A 22 -15.31 3.48 3.45
CA LYS A 22 -15.55 3.51 4.89
C LYS A 22 -16.91 2.88 5.16
N PHE A 23 -17.12 2.35 6.35
CA PHE A 23 -18.41 1.74 6.72
C PHE A 23 -19.62 2.66 6.43
N TRP A 24 -19.52 3.95 6.76
CA TRP A 24 -20.61 4.92 6.59
C TRP A 24 -20.79 5.46 5.17
N ASN A 25 -19.74 5.51 4.35
CA ASN A 25 -19.85 6.03 2.97
C ASN A 25 -19.99 4.92 1.93
N PHE A 26 -19.94 3.64 2.34
CA PHE A 26 -20.03 2.47 1.47
C PHE A 26 -21.25 2.56 0.55
N LEU A 27 -22.46 2.71 1.12
CA LEU A 27 -23.69 2.70 0.34
C LEU A 27 -23.72 3.82 -0.70
N PHE A 28 -23.36 5.04 -0.31
CA PHE A 28 -23.39 6.21 -1.19
C PHE A 28 -22.34 6.14 -2.30
N LEU A 29 -21.09 5.83 -1.95
CA LEU A 29 -20.00 5.74 -2.93
C LEU A 29 -20.20 4.55 -3.85
N ASN A 30 -20.59 3.39 -3.33
CA ASN A 30 -20.83 2.21 -4.13
C ASN A 30 -21.98 2.44 -5.12
N LEU A 31 -23.09 3.04 -4.68
CA LEU A 31 -24.18 3.39 -5.57
C LEU A 31 -23.74 4.42 -6.61
N TRP A 32 -22.99 5.45 -6.22
CA TRP A 32 -22.46 6.45 -7.15
C TRP A 32 -21.57 5.82 -8.23
N GLU A 33 -20.66 4.92 -7.84
CA GLU A 33 -19.81 4.16 -8.78
C GLU A 33 -20.64 3.27 -9.71
N GLN A 34 -21.67 2.62 -9.19
CA GLN A 34 -22.58 1.82 -10.01
C GLN A 34 -23.37 2.69 -11.00
N LEU A 35 -23.82 3.88 -10.61
CA LEU A 35 -24.56 4.81 -11.47
C LEU A 35 -23.68 5.48 -12.54
N HIS A 36 -22.36 5.51 -12.38
CA HIS A 36 -21.46 6.00 -13.44
C HIS A 36 -21.29 5.00 -14.59
N ARG A 37 -21.83 3.78 -14.46
CA ARG A 37 -21.90 2.83 -15.56
C ARG A 37 -23.13 3.11 -16.41
N PHE A 38 -22.92 3.47 -17.68
CA PHE A 38 -23.98 3.83 -18.62
C PHE A 38 -25.13 2.80 -18.68
N ALA A 39 -24.82 1.51 -18.60
CA ALA A 39 -25.83 0.44 -18.57
C ALA A 39 -26.79 0.56 -17.37
N ASN A 40 -26.30 0.94 -16.19
CA ASN A 40 -27.13 1.09 -15.00
C ASN A 40 -28.04 2.32 -15.10
N CYS A 41 -27.56 3.43 -15.70
CA CYS A 41 -28.42 4.57 -16.02
C CYS A 41 -29.54 4.17 -16.97
N TYR A 42 -29.24 3.38 -18.00
CA TYR A 42 -30.23 2.87 -18.94
C TYR A 42 -31.32 2.04 -18.24
N PHE A 43 -30.95 1.08 -17.39
CA PHE A 43 -31.94 0.26 -16.67
C PHE A 43 -32.82 1.09 -15.72
N ILE A 44 -32.24 2.06 -15.02
CA ILE A 44 -33.00 2.97 -14.15
C ILE A 44 -33.95 3.84 -14.97
N PHE A 45 -33.52 4.32 -16.13
CA PHE A 45 -34.38 5.08 -17.04
C PHE A 45 -35.59 4.25 -17.51
N ILE A 46 -35.38 2.98 -17.86
CA ILE A 46 -36.47 2.05 -18.20
C ILE A 46 -37.45 1.89 -17.03
N VAL A 47 -36.94 1.74 -15.80
CA VAL A 47 -37.79 1.68 -14.61
C VAL A 47 -38.61 2.96 -14.47
N VAL A 48 -37.99 4.14 -14.58
CA VAL A 48 -38.68 5.43 -14.50
C VAL A 48 -39.77 5.58 -15.57
N LEU A 49 -39.50 5.15 -16.81
CA LEU A 49 -40.52 5.14 -17.87
C LEU A 49 -41.70 4.21 -17.52
N ASN A 50 -41.45 3.04 -16.93
CA ASN A 50 -42.52 2.13 -16.53
C ASN A 50 -43.40 2.68 -15.39
N PHE A 51 -42.89 3.62 -14.57
CA PHE A 51 -43.71 4.33 -13.58
C PHE A 51 -44.66 5.36 -14.19
N MET A 52 -44.46 5.77 -15.46
CA MET A 52 -45.36 6.69 -16.13
C MET A 52 -46.65 5.95 -16.53
N PRO A 53 -47.83 6.40 -16.05
CA PRO A 53 -49.11 5.70 -16.28
C PRO A 53 -49.54 5.62 -17.75
N ARG A 54 -48.86 6.34 -18.65
CA ARG A 54 -49.11 6.27 -20.11
C ARG A 54 -48.32 5.16 -20.82
N ILE A 55 -47.22 4.69 -20.23
CA ILE A 55 -46.29 3.74 -20.84
C ILE A 55 -46.37 2.37 -20.15
N GLU A 56 -46.77 2.34 -18.86
CA GLU A 56 -46.92 1.17 -17.98
C GLU A 56 -47.06 -0.16 -18.73
N ALA A 57 -45.93 -0.85 -18.92
CA ALA A 57 -45.85 -2.10 -19.69
C ALA A 57 -45.95 -3.32 -18.78
N PHE A 58 -45.47 -3.19 -17.54
CA PHE A 58 -45.50 -4.21 -16.49
C PHE A 58 -45.96 -3.62 -15.17
N GLY A 59 -46.44 -4.46 -14.25
CA GLY A 59 -46.70 -4.06 -12.87
C GLY A 59 -45.48 -3.37 -12.26
N LYS A 60 -45.69 -2.22 -11.61
CA LYS A 60 -44.63 -1.32 -11.12
C LYS A 60 -43.55 -2.03 -10.29
N GLU A 61 -43.97 -2.99 -9.48
CA GLU A 61 -43.06 -3.81 -8.65
C GLU A 61 -42.14 -4.70 -9.51
N LEU A 62 -42.68 -5.32 -10.57
CA LEU A 62 -41.95 -6.22 -11.45
C LEU A 62 -40.82 -5.52 -12.22
N ALA A 63 -40.99 -4.23 -12.54
CA ALA A 63 -39.96 -3.46 -13.24
C ALA A 63 -38.76 -3.12 -12.36
N VAL A 64 -38.97 -2.89 -11.06
CA VAL A 64 -37.89 -2.52 -10.12
C VAL A 64 -37.05 -3.72 -9.70
N ILE A 65 -37.67 -4.89 -9.57
CA ILE A 65 -37.04 -6.10 -9.02
C ILE A 65 -35.70 -6.45 -9.72
N PRO A 66 -35.60 -6.52 -11.06
CA PRO A 66 -34.34 -6.89 -11.73
C PRO A 66 -33.21 -5.89 -11.44
N VAL A 67 -33.51 -4.59 -11.46
CA VAL A 67 -32.52 -3.54 -11.21
C VAL A 67 -32.05 -3.58 -9.76
N ALA A 68 -32.98 -3.72 -8.81
CA ALA A 68 -32.66 -3.82 -7.39
C ALA A 68 -31.77 -5.04 -7.09
N ILE A 69 -32.05 -6.19 -7.70
CA ILE A 69 -31.25 -7.41 -7.53
C ILE A 69 -29.84 -7.21 -8.08
N VAL A 70 -29.69 -6.69 -9.31
CA VAL A 70 -28.37 -6.49 -9.93
C VAL A 70 -27.52 -5.50 -9.11
N LEU A 71 -28.11 -4.36 -8.71
CA LEU A 71 -27.41 -3.37 -7.89
C LEU A 71 -27.05 -3.93 -6.50
N GLY A 72 -27.97 -4.70 -5.91
CA GLY A 72 -27.80 -5.35 -4.60
C GLY A 72 -26.70 -6.41 -4.60
N LEU A 73 -26.70 -7.32 -5.57
CA LEU A 73 -25.66 -8.35 -5.71
C LEU A 73 -24.28 -7.72 -5.97
N THR A 74 -24.23 -6.66 -6.79
CA THR A 74 -22.99 -5.92 -7.04
C THR A 74 -22.48 -5.25 -5.77
N ALA A 75 -23.36 -4.60 -5.01
CA ALA A 75 -22.99 -4.00 -3.74
C ALA A 75 -22.47 -5.05 -2.74
N VAL A 76 -23.15 -6.19 -2.59
CA VAL A 76 -22.70 -7.28 -1.69
C VAL A 76 -21.31 -7.79 -2.10
N LYS A 77 -21.09 -8.01 -3.40
CA LYS A 77 -19.79 -8.43 -3.94
C LYS A 77 -18.71 -7.40 -3.61
N ASP A 78 -18.94 -6.13 -3.93
CA ASP A 78 -17.97 -5.06 -3.73
C ASP A 78 -17.65 -4.87 -2.23
N GLY A 79 -18.65 -5.00 -1.36
CA GLY A 79 -18.46 -4.96 0.09
C GLY A 79 -17.61 -6.12 0.62
N PHE A 80 -17.84 -7.34 0.12
CA PHE A 80 -17.02 -8.50 0.48
C PHE A 80 -15.56 -8.35 0.02
N GLU A 81 -15.35 -7.87 -1.22
CA GLU A 81 -14.01 -7.60 -1.74
C GLU A 81 -13.28 -6.53 -0.92
N ASP A 82 -13.95 -5.43 -0.56
CA ASP A 82 -13.33 -4.37 0.21
C ASP A 82 -13.04 -4.81 1.67
N PHE A 83 -13.88 -5.66 2.24
CA PHE A 83 -13.60 -6.28 3.55
C PHE A 83 -12.40 -7.22 3.49
N LYS A 84 -12.23 -7.99 2.40
CA LYS A 84 -11.03 -8.81 2.19
C LYS A 84 -9.77 -7.93 2.09
N ARG A 85 -9.85 -6.79 1.39
CA ARG A 85 -8.77 -5.79 1.34
C ARG A 85 -8.45 -5.25 2.72
N PHE A 86 -9.45 -4.89 3.52
CA PHE A 86 -9.25 -4.44 4.89
C PHE A 86 -8.46 -5.44 5.73
N ARG A 87 -8.83 -6.73 5.65
CA ARG A 87 -8.10 -7.79 6.36
C ARG A 87 -6.66 -7.93 5.87
N ALA A 88 -6.43 -7.87 4.56
CA ALA A 88 -5.09 -7.92 3.99
C ALA A 88 -4.23 -6.72 4.44
N ASP A 89 -4.79 -5.51 4.40
CA ASP A 89 -4.14 -4.29 4.91
C ASP A 89 -3.76 -4.44 6.38
N GLN A 90 -4.65 -5.00 7.22
CA GLN A 90 -4.36 -5.25 8.63
C GLN A 90 -3.20 -6.24 8.83
N VAL A 91 -3.12 -7.28 8.00
CA VAL A 91 -1.99 -8.23 8.07
C VAL A 91 -0.68 -7.52 7.76
N VAL A 92 -0.59 -6.81 6.63
CA VAL A 92 0.62 -6.09 6.20
C VAL A 92 1.03 -5.03 7.23
N ASN A 93 0.09 -4.21 7.69
CA ASN A 93 0.37 -3.14 8.65
C ASN A 93 0.84 -3.65 10.02
N ASN A 94 0.49 -4.89 10.39
CA ASN A 94 0.92 -5.52 11.65
C ASN A 94 2.13 -6.46 11.48
N MET A 95 2.65 -6.65 10.26
CA MET A 95 3.96 -7.30 10.09
C MET A 95 5.04 -6.51 10.82
N THR A 96 6.12 -7.16 11.23
CA THR A 96 7.19 -6.52 12.00
C THR A 96 8.53 -6.61 11.30
N ALA A 97 9.36 -5.58 11.44
CA ALA A 97 10.77 -5.60 11.04
C ALA A 97 11.64 -5.16 12.22
N ASN A 98 12.93 -5.51 12.18
CA ASN A 98 13.89 -5.06 13.19
C ASN A 98 14.35 -3.63 12.84
N VAL A 99 13.99 -2.66 13.66
CA VAL A 99 14.31 -1.23 13.47
C VAL A 99 15.25 -0.77 14.57
N PHE A 100 16.31 -0.03 14.21
CA PHE A 100 17.26 0.50 15.19
C PHE A 100 16.60 1.57 16.06
N CYS A 101 16.63 1.37 17.37
CA CYS A 101 16.13 2.32 18.35
C CYS A 101 17.31 3.09 18.95
N VAL A 102 17.33 4.42 18.75
CA VAL A 102 18.39 5.31 19.25
C VAL A 102 18.46 5.31 20.78
N GLU A 103 17.31 5.23 21.46
CA GLU A 103 17.24 5.26 22.92
C GLU A 103 17.84 4.00 23.57
N THR A 104 17.53 2.82 23.03
CA THR A 104 18.01 1.53 23.56
C THR A 104 19.31 1.06 22.91
N ARG A 105 19.78 1.73 21.86
CA ARG A 105 20.94 1.37 21.04
C ARG A 105 20.89 -0.07 20.51
N GLN A 106 19.67 -0.52 20.20
CA GLN A 106 19.40 -1.90 19.80
C GLN A 106 18.35 -1.95 18.70
N TYR A 107 18.39 -3.00 17.90
CA TYR A 107 17.32 -3.31 16.97
C TYR A 107 16.13 -3.90 17.73
N VAL A 108 14.97 -3.27 17.59
CA VAL A 108 13.73 -3.69 18.22
C VAL A 108 12.68 -4.00 17.14
N LYS A 109 11.80 -4.96 17.40
CA LYS A 109 10.70 -5.24 16.49
C LYS A 109 9.70 -4.08 16.51
N ARG A 110 9.44 -3.49 15.34
CA ARG A 110 8.38 -2.49 15.13
C ARG A 110 7.46 -2.92 14.01
N LYS A 111 6.20 -2.49 14.09
CA LYS A 111 5.21 -2.76 13.04
C LYS A 111 5.59 -2.01 11.77
N TRP A 112 5.32 -2.60 10.61
CA TRP A 112 5.59 -1.98 9.32
C TRP A 112 4.93 -0.62 9.21
N ALA A 113 3.69 -0.47 9.68
CA ALA A 113 2.96 0.80 9.64
C ALA A 113 3.59 1.93 10.48
N GLU A 114 4.52 1.60 11.39
CA GLU A 114 5.20 2.56 12.26
C GLU A 114 6.58 2.97 11.74
N ILE A 115 7.09 2.29 10.70
CA ILE A 115 8.38 2.61 10.07
C ILE A 115 8.28 3.96 9.37
N ARG A 116 9.33 4.78 9.51
CA ARG A 116 9.43 6.11 8.92
C ARG A 116 10.69 6.28 8.06
N PRO A 117 10.67 7.21 7.08
CA PRO A 117 11.88 7.56 6.35
C PRO A 117 13.01 7.99 7.29
N GLY A 118 14.18 7.37 7.15
CA GLY A 118 15.34 7.58 8.03
C GLY A 118 15.54 6.50 9.09
N ASP A 119 14.56 5.61 9.29
CA ASP A 119 14.74 4.44 10.17
C ASP A 119 15.75 3.45 9.58
N PHE A 120 16.67 2.96 10.41
CA PHE A 120 17.55 1.87 10.02
C PHE A 120 16.87 0.52 10.24
N VAL A 121 16.67 -0.23 9.16
CA VAL A 121 16.06 -1.56 9.20
C VAL A 121 17.15 -2.63 9.05
N LYS A 122 17.07 -3.68 9.87
CA LYS A 122 17.90 -4.88 9.73
C LYS A 122 17.01 -6.04 9.27
N LEU A 123 17.34 -6.58 8.10
CA LEU A 123 16.67 -7.75 7.53
C LEU A 123 17.54 -9.00 7.67
N SER A 124 16.87 -10.12 7.88
CA SER A 124 17.46 -11.46 7.87
C SER A 124 17.11 -12.18 6.56
N THR A 125 17.79 -13.29 6.29
CA THR A 125 17.50 -14.13 5.12
C THR A 125 16.02 -14.52 5.08
N ASN A 126 15.39 -14.42 3.90
CA ASN A 126 13.98 -14.72 3.64
C ASN A 126 12.97 -13.79 4.34
N GLU A 127 13.40 -12.65 4.89
CA GLU A 127 12.47 -11.61 5.34
C GLU A 127 12.03 -10.73 4.17
N VAL A 128 10.75 -10.37 4.15
CA VAL A 128 10.21 -9.43 3.16
C VAL A 128 10.65 -8.02 3.51
N ILE A 129 11.03 -7.26 2.48
CA ILE A 129 11.45 -5.87 2.63
C ILE A 129 10.21 -5.01 2.96
N PRO A 130 10.21 -4.22 4.06
CA PRO A 130 9.01 -3.56 4.58
C PRO A 130 8.62 -2.25 3.86
N ALA A 131 9.56 -1.67 3.11
CA ALA A 131 9.43 -0.41 2.36
C ALA A 131 10.58 -0.31 1.34
N ASP A 132 10.59 0.71 0.50
CA ASP A 132 11.76 1.01 -0.34
C ASP A 132 12.95 1.40 0.57
N ILE A 133 14.04 0.64 0.52
CA ILE A 133 15.22 0.83 1.38
C ILE A 133 16.50 1.02 0.57
N LEU A 134 17.43 1.81 1.13
CA LEU A 134 18.79 1.91 0.64
C LEU A 134 19.67 0.86 1.32
N LEU A 135 20.37 0.04 0.53
CA LEU A 135 21.23 -1.01 1.05
C LEU A 135 22.58 -0.42 1.49
N LEU A 136 22.77 -0.29 2.81
CA LEU A 136 24.00 0.28 3.38
C LEU A 136 25.07 -0.77 3.70
N LYS A 137 24.66 -1.94 4.16
CA LYS A 137 25.58 -2.99 4.61
C LYS A 137 24.99 -4.38 4.40
N SER A 138 25.84 -5.31 3.96
CA SER A 138 25.54 -6.73 3.86
C SER A 138 26.39 -7.53 4.86
N SER A 139 25.95 -8.74 5.18
CA SER A 139 26.76 -9.72 5.91
C SER A 139 27.83 -10.38 5.04
N GLU A 140 27.68 -10.31 3.71
CA GLU A 140 28.65 -10.86 2.76
C GLU A 140 29.87 -9.94 2.61
N ILE A 141 31.06 -10.53 2.50
CA ILE A 141 32.33 -9.78 2.37
C ILE A 141 32.37 -8.95 1.08
N SER A 142 31.73 -9.45 0.03
CA SER A 142 31.58 -8.77 -1.26
C SER A 142 30.68 -7.53 -1.18
N SER A 143 30.03 -7.26 -0.04
CA SER A 143 29.02 -6.19 0.12
C SER A 143 27.84 -6.33 -0.86
N MET A 144 27.54 -7.55 -1.27
CA MET A 144 26.41 -7.87 -2.13
C MET A 144 25.26 -8.50 -1.33
N CYS A 145 24.04 -8.39 -1.84
CA CYS A 145 22.91 -9.20 -1.41
C CYS A 145 22.10 -9.67 -2.63
N HIS A 146 21.26 -10.68 -2.41
CA HIS A 146 20.38 -11.23 -3.42
C HIS A 146 18.94 -10.94 -3.00
N ILE A 147 18.14 -10.42 -3.93
CA ILE A 147 16.72 -10.14 -3.72
C ILE A 147 15.90 -10.96 -4.71
N GLU A 148 14.79 -11.52 -4.24
CA GLU A 148 13.78 -12.11 -5.10
C GLU A 148 12.75 -11.05 -5.45
N THR A 149 12.49 -10.84 -6.74
CA THR A 149 11.55 -9.83 -7.23
C THR A 149 10.30 -10.43 -7.86
N ALA A 150 10.06 -11.73 -7.72
CA ALA A 150 8.92 -12.44 -8.30
C ALA A 150 7.55 -11.79 -8.01
N ASN A 151 7.41 -11.15 -6.85
CA ASN A 151 6.17 -10.43 -6.47
C ASN A 151 5.98 -9.08 -7.18
N LEU A 152 7.01 -8.53 -7.83
CA LEU A 152 7.01 -7.24 -8.52
C LEU A 152 6.99 -7.40 -10.04
N ASP A 153 7.87 -8.25 -10.60
CA ASP A 153 8.05 -8.43 -12.04
C ASP A 153 7.73 -9.84 -12.55
N GLY A 154 7.45 -10.79 -11.66
CA GLY A 154 7.18 -12.19 -12.02
C GLY A 154 8.44 -13.00 -12.37
N GLU A 155 9.64 -12.43 -12.23
CA GLU A 155 10.89 -13.15 -12.46
C GLU A 155 11.28 -13.96 -11.22
N SER A 156 11.54 -15.25 -11.41
CA SER A 156 11.96 -16.15 -10.32
C SER A 156 13.47 -16.12 -10.04
N ASN A 157 14.24 -15.35 -10.83
CA ASN A 157 15.68 -15.27 -10.67
C ASN A 157 16.02 -14.30 -9.54
N LEU A 158 17.02 -14.66 -8.74
CA LEU A 158 17.56 -13.75 -7.74
C LEU A 158 18.33 -12.62 -8.42
N LYS A 159 17.99 -11.38 -8.09
CA LYS A 159 18.70 -10.19 -8.55
C LYS A 159 19.76 -9.81 -7.53
N GLN A 160 20.99 -9.69 -8.00
CA GLN A 160 22.12 -9.25 -7.19
C GLN A 160 22.06 -7.71 -7.03
N ARG A 161 22.25 -7.24 -5.80
CA ARG A 161 22.28 -5.81 -5.42
C ARG A 161 23.54 -5.51 -4.61
N GLU A 162 24.12 -4.35 -4.84
CA GLU A 162 25.35 -3.89 -4.19
C GLU A 162 25.03 -2.89 -3.08
N CYS A 163 25.77 -2.95 -1.98
CA CYS A 163 25.73 -1.90 -0.96
C CYS A 163 26.30 -0.59 -1.52
N VAL A 164 25.88 0.55 -0.96
CA VAL A 164 26.50 1.84 -1.29
C VAL A 164 27.98 1.80 -0.90
N HIS A 165 28.85 2.00 -1.89
CA HIS A 165 30.31 2.06 -1.68
C HIS A 165 30.75 3.47 -1.28
N SER A 166 31.07 3.65 0.00
CA SER A 166 31.88 4.76 0.49
C SER A 166 32.89 4.24 1.53
N PRO A 167 34.13 4.77 1.59
CA PRO A 167 35.09 4.47 2.65
C PRO A 167 34.50 4.66 4.06
N GLU A 168 33.59 5.61 4.23
CA GLU A 168 32.93 5.88 5.52
C GLU A 168 31.90 4.82 5.93
N ILE A 169 31.38 4.03 4.97
CA ILE A 169 30.33 3.03 5.19
C ILE A 169 30.90 1.66 5.56
N GLN A 170 32.18 1.38 5.32
CA GLN A 170 32.79 0.09 5.71
C GLN A 170 32.74 -0.16 7.22
N ALA A 171 32.77 0.91 8.03
CA ALA A 171 32.58 0.88 9.49
C ALA A 171 31.16 1.32 9.91
N PHE A 172 30.15 1.11 9.06
CA PHE A 172 28.78 1.57 9.31
C PHE A 172 28.25 1.06 10.65
N THR A 173 27.79 2.02 11.45
CA THR A 173 26.93 1.83 12.61
C THR A 173 25.80 2.86 12.53
N PRO A 174 24.55 2.49 12.86
CA PRO A 174 23.43 3.44 12.84
C PRO A 174 23.67 4.72 13.66
N GLU A 175 24.46 4.63 14.74
CA GLU A 175 24.78 5.76 15.61
C GLU A 175 25.72 6.79 14.96
N ASN A 176 26.63 6.34 14.09
CA ASN A 176 27.64 7.18 13.47
C ASN A 176 27.25 7.64 12.06
N PHE A 177 26.10 7.20 11.55
CA PHE A 177 25.63 7.59 10.23
C PHE A 177 24.91 8.94 10.30
N LEU A 178 25.61 10.02 9.96
CA LEU A 178 25.13 11.40 10.00
C LEU A 178 24.96 12.02 8.61
N TRP A 179 25.15 11.23 7.56
CA TRP A 179 25.16 11.71 6.18
C TRP A 179 23.73 11.87 5.65
N PRO A 180 23.36 13.03 5.08
CA PRO A 180 22.05 13.21 4.47
C PRO A 180 21.96 12.36 3.19
N VAL A 181 20.80 11.75 2.97
CA VAL A 181 20.50 11.05 1.72
C VAL A 181 19.45 11.83 0.98
N GLU A 182 19.79 12.31 -0.22
CA GLU A 182 18.87 13.00 -1.12
C GLU A 182 18.46 12.06 -2.25
N VAL A 183 17.16 11.84 -2.40
CA VAL A 183 16.60 10.96 -3.44
C VAL A 183 15.61 11.72 -4.31
N GLU A 184 15.38 11.22 -5.52
CA GLU A 184 14.33 11.73 -6.39
C GLU A 184 12.92 11.54 -5.78
N SER A 185 11.92 12.24 -6.34
CA SER A 185 10.53 12.07 -5.90
C SER A 185 10.01 10.68 -6.26
N PRO A 186 9.10 10.09 -5.46
CA PRO A 186 8.52 8.78 -5.74
C PRO A 186 7.92 8.72 -7.14
N ASN A 187 8.32 7.72 -7.91
CA ASN A 187 7.83 7.48 -9.26
C ASN A 187 7.55 5.98 -9.46
N PRO A 188 6.66 5.60 -10.39
CA PRO A 188 6.24 4.20 -10.53
C PRO A 188 7.23 3.33 -11.35
N LEU A 189 8.40 3.86 -11.74
CA LEU A 189 9.39 3.10 -12.51
C LEU A 189 10.17 2.17 -11.57
N LEU A 190 10.18 0.87 -11.87
CA LEU A 190 10.82 -0.14 -11.00
C LEU A 190 12.33 -0.31 -11.28
N ASP A 191 12.77 0.09 -12.47
CA ASP A 191 14.13 -0.09 -12.99
C ASP A 191 15.01 1.15 -12.83
N ARG A 192 14.42 2.28 -12.47
CA ARG A 192 15.10 3.57 -12.36
C ARG A 192 14.98 4.12 -10.94
N PHE A 193 16.14 4.40 -10.36
CA PHE A 193 16.27 5.10 -9.10
C PHE A 193 17.48 6.03 -9.17
N SER A 194 17.32 7.27 -8.71
CA SER A 194 18.41 8.24 -8.58
C SER A 194 18.43 8.87 -7.19
N GLY A 195 19.61 8.85 -6.58
CA GLY A 195 19.88 9.49 -5.30
C GLY A 195 21.35 9.79 -5.15
N LYS A 196 21.67 10.64 -4.18
CA LYS A 196 23.02 10.97 -3.74
C LYS A 196 23.07 10.97 -2.22
N MET A 197 24.24 10.64 -1.70
CA MET A 197 24.59 10.70 -0.29
C MET A 197 25.73 11.69 -0.13
#